data_AF-A0A7Y3DRX7-F1
#
_entry.id   AF-A0A7Y3DRX7-F1
#
_cell.length_a   1.000
_cell.length_b   1.000
_cell.length_c   1.000
_cell.angle_alpha   90.00
_cell.angle_beta   90.00
_cell.angle_gamma   90.00
#
_symmetry.space_group_name_H-M   'P 1'
#
loop_
_entity.id
_entity.type
_entity.pdbx_description
1 polymer ?
#
loop_
_entity_poly.entity_id
_entity_poly.type
_entity_poly.pdbx_seq_one_letter_code
_entity_poly.pdbx_strand_id
1 'polypeptide(L)'
;MTKTHHPIRTTLFWGLISGLLFIPLNLAFASLLSRSSAICLTFWLFLAGYTLLLSNWSKKTFVSCVFPLLLLCMAVFVVKSISAFFLLSLVVTSWIRSGIFFQQPAGTKLLIEILLCVTGGILISVYSPTATFSGALGIWMFFLVQALYFIIFDTTIRASEDKFEKDPFEHASKRAEDILSNASLV
;
A
#
# COMPACT_ATOMS: atom_id res chain seq x y z
N MET A 1 6.58 24.94 1.48
CA MET A 1 6.81 24.55 0.07
C MET A 1 6.77 23.03 -0.03
N THR A 2 5.68 22.53 -0.63
CA THR A 2 5.43 21.21 -1.27
C THR A 2 6.11 19.94 -0.73
N LYS A 3 5.34 18.98 -0.17
CA LYS A 3 5.62 17.52 -0.26
C LYS A 3 4.55 16.58 0.34
N THR A 4 3.26 16.75 0.02
CA THR A 4 2.22 15.76 0.44
C THR A 4 1.73 14.84 -0.69
N HIS A 5 2.08 15.07 -1.96
CA HIS A 5 1.69 14.18 -3.07
C HIS A 5 2.70 13.07 -3.42
N HIS A 6 3.78 12.91 -2.65
CA HIS A 6 4.88 12.01 -3.00
C HIS A 6 4.48 10.52 -3.11
N PRO A 7 3.78 9.90 -2.12
CA PRO A 7 3.55 8.45 -2.15
C PRO A 7 2.51 8.03 -3.21
N ILE A 8 1.49 8.86 -3.46
CA ILE A 8 0.45 8.60 -4.48
C ILE A 8 1.09 8.58 -5.87
N ARG A 9 1.82 9.65 -6.21
CA ARG A 9 2.43 9.80 -7.53
C ARG A 9 3.45 8.69 -7.80
N THR A 10 4.27 8.35 -6.81
CA THR A 10 5.26 7.28 -6.98
C THR A 10 4.61 5.89 -7.07
N THR A 11 3.51 5.63 -6.35
CA THR A 11 2.75 4.37 -6.51
C THR A 11 2.13 4.27 -7.91
N LEU A 12 1.60 5.39 -8.44
CA LEU A 12 1.04 5.43 -9.79
C LEU A 12 2.11 5.18 -10.87
N PHE A 13 3.26 5.85 -10.77
CA PHE A 13 4.39 5.64 -11.69
C PHE A 13 4.95 4.22 -11.56
N TRP A 14 5.06 3.68 -10.35
CA TRP A 14 5.48 2.30 -10.13
C TRP A 14 4.49 1.30 -10.75
N GLY A 15 3.19 1.55 -10.62
CA GLY A 15 2.14 0.77 -11.26
C GLY A 15 2.24 0.78 -12.78
N LEU A 16 2.54 1.94 -13.37
CA LEU A 16 2.72 2.06 -14.82
C LEU A 16 3.98 1.32 -15.30
N ILE A 17 5.11 1.52 -14.61
CA ILE A 17 6.38 0.84 -14.92
C ILE A 17 6.22 -0.68 -14.79
N SER A 18 5.61 -1.16 -13.71
CA SER A 18 5.38 -2.60 -13.50
C SER A 18 4.42 -3.19 -14.55
N GLY A 19 3.36 -2.48 -14.93
CA GLY A 19 2.48 -2.89 -16.02
C GLY A 19 3.22 -3.07 -17.36
N LEU A 20 4.10 -2.12 -17.72
CA LEU A 20 4.92 -2.21 -18.94
C LEU A 20 5.97 -3.33 -18.85
N LEU A 21 6.64 -3.43 -17.70
CA LEU A 21 7.70 -4.41 -17.46
C LEU A 21 7.17 -5.84 -17.31
N PHE A 22 5.87 -6.02 -17.03
CA PHE A 22 5.28 -7.34 -16.86
C PHE A 22 5.50 -8.23 -18.07
N ILE A 23 5.29 -7.71 -19.28
CA ILE A 23 5.38 -8.48 -20.53
C ILE A 23 6.80 -9.07 -20.72
N PRO A 24 7.88 -8.26 -20.73
CA PRO A 24 9.23 -8.80 -20.93
C PRO A 24 9.71 -9.67 -19.75
N LEU A 25 9.39 -9.31 -18.49
CA LEU A 25 9.80 -10.13 -17.33
C LEU A 25 9.09 -11.47 -17.30
N ASN A 26 7.78 -11.48 -17.54
CA ASN A 26 7.02 -12.73 -17.56
C ASN A 26 7.48 -13.63 -18.71
N LEU A 27 7.84 -13.06 -19.88
CA LEU A 27 8.42 -13.82 -20.99
C LEU A 27 9.79 -14.41 -20.61
N ALA A 28 10.65 -13.63 -19.97
CA ALA A 28 11.94 -14.11 -19.49
C ALA A 28 11.79 -15.26 -18.48
N PHE A 29 10.91 -15.12 -17.48
CA PHE A 29 10.70 -16.18 -16.49
C PHE A 29 9.94 -17.40 -17.02
N ALA A 30 9.05 -17.22 -17.99
CA ALA A 30 8.35 -18.33 -18.63
C ALA A 30 9.29 -19.25 -19.43
N SER A 31 10.51 -18.79 -19.75
CA SER A 31 11.55 -19.65 -20.35
C SER A 31 12.23 -20.58 -19.34
N LEU A 32 12.18 -20.25 -18.05
CA LEU A 32 12.87 -20.97 -16.97
C LEU A 32 11.92 -21.75 -16.06
N LEU A 33 10.67 -21.29 -15.92
CA LEU A 33 9.68 -21.75 -14.95
C LEU A 33 8.36 -22.07 -15.64
N SER A 34 7.48 -22.78 -14.91
CA SER A 34 6.09 -22.95 -15.32
C SER A 34 5.42 -21.59 -15.54
N ARG A 35 4.52 -21.49 -16.52
CA ARG A 35 3.80 -20.23 -16.84
C ARG A 35 3.13 -19.61 -15.61
N SER A 36 2.52 -20.43 -14.75
CA SER A 36 1.88 -19.93 -13.51
C SER A 36 2.90 -19.37 -12.53
N SER A 37 4.00 -20.11 -12.29
CA SER A 37 5.06 -19.65 -11.39
C SER A 37 5.76 -18.40 -11.91
N ALA A 38 5.95 -18.28 -13.22
CA ALA A 38 6.52 -17.09 -13.85
C ALA A 38 5.67 -15.84 -13.58
N ILE A 39 4.34 -15.94 -13.71
CA ILE A 39 3.42 -14.84 -13.42
C ILE A 39 3.48 -14.46 -11.94
N CYS A 40 3.39 -15.44 -11.03
CA CYS A 40 3.43 -15.21 -9.59
C CYS A 40 4.79 -14.61 -9.14
N LEU A 41 5.91 -15.10 -9.70
CA LEU A 41 7.25 -14.58 -9.41
C LEU A 41 7.43 -13.15 -9.91
N THR A 42 6.96 -12.85 -11.14
CA THR A 42 7.00 -11.49 -11.70
C THR A 42 6.22 -10.53 -10.81
N PHE A 43 5.04 -10.94 -10.39
CA PHE A 43 4.21 -10.13 -9.49
C PHE A 43 4.85 -9.95 -8.12
N TRP A 44 5.44 -11.00 -7.55
CA TRP A 44 6.18 -10.94 -6.30
C TRP A 44 7.34 -9.94 -6.37
N LEU A 45 8.10 -9.90 -7.47
CA LEU A 45 9.18 -8.92 -7.67
C LEU A 45 8.66 -7.47 -7.67
N PHE A 46 7.53 -7.22 -8.33
CA PHE A 46 6.92 -5.90 -8.32
C PHE A 46 6.44 -5.50 -6.92
N LEU A 47 5.91 -6.46 -6.16
CA LEU A 47 5.50 -6.22 -4.79
C LEU A 47 6.70 -6.00 -3.87
N ALA A 48 7.79 -6.75 -4.05
CA ALA A 48 9.05 -6.55 -3.33
C ALA A 48 9.58 -5.13 -3.53
N GLY A 49 9.70 -4.68 -4.78
CA GLY A 49 10.09 -3.31 -5.10
C GLY A 49 9.14 -2.27 -4.51
N TYR A 50 7.84 -2.54 -4.55
CA TYR A 50 6.84 -1.66 -3.93
C TYR A 50 6.99 -1.56 -2.40
N THR A 51 7.23 -2.68 -1.72
CA THR A 51 7.43 -2.69 -0.25
C THR A 51 8.71 -1.95 0.17
N LEU A 52 9.76 -1.96 -0.66
CA LEU A 52 10.95 -1.16 -0.44
C LEU A 52 10.64 0.35 -0.52
N LEU A 53 9.89 0.77 -1.54
CA LEU A 53 9.41 2.16 -1.64
C LEU A 53 8.59 2.56 -0.41
N LEU A 54 7.70 1.66 0.03
CA LEU A 54 6.85 1.86 1.19
C LEU A 54 7.66 1.99 2.50
N SER A 55 8.65 1.12 2.69
CA SER A 55 9.54 1.14 3.85
C SER A 55 10.37 2.43 3.90
N ASN A 56 10.83 2.90 2.75
CA ASN A 56 11.59 4.15 2.64
C ASN A 56 10.74 5.36 3.08
N TRP A 57 9.45 5.39 2.74
CA TRP A 57 8.55 6.47 3.15
C TRP A 57 8.26 6.46 4.65
N SER A 58 8.21 5.28 5.28
CA SER A 58 7.89 5.17 6.70
C SER A 58 9.08 5.37 7.64
N LYS A 59 10.32 5.45 7.14
CA LYS A 59 11.56 5.52 7.96
C LYS A 59 11.71 4.40 9.01
N LYS A 60 10.92 3.31 8.90
CA LYS A 60 10.90 2.18 9.84
C LYS A 60 11.73 1.03 9.28
N THR A 61 12.25 0.17 10.14
CA THR A 61 13.18 -0.91 9.78
C THR A 61 12.53 -1.89 8.82
N PHE A 62 13.14 -2.01 7.63
CA PHE A 62 12.73 -2.93 6.55
C PHE A 62 12.63 -4.40 7.00
N VAL A 63 13.28 -4.77 8.10
CA VAL A 63 13.30 -6.12 8.68
C VAL A 63 11.89 -6.69 8.90
N SER A 64 10.92 -5.86 9.33
CA SER A 64 9.54 -6.30 9.54
C SER A 64 8.83 -6.67 8.22
N CYS A 65 9.31 -6.15 7.08
CA CYS A 65 8.78 -6.45 5.74
C CYS A 65 9.39 -7.72 5.13
N VAL A 66 10.59 -8.11 5.57
CA VAL A 66 11.32 -9.26 5.00
C VAL A 66 10.56 -10.56 5.23
N PHE A 67 10.06 -10.78 6.45
CA PHE A 67 9.31 -11.99 6.78
C PHE A 67 8.05 -12.20 5.91
N PRO A 68 7.09 -11.27 5.84
CA PRO A 68 5.90 -11.44 5.01
C PRO A 68 6.22 -11.52 3.51
N LEU A 69 7.29 -10.85 3.06
CA LEU A 69 7.74 -10.95 1.66
C LEU A 69 8.36 -12.31 1.34
N LEU A 70 9.15 -12.90 2.25
CA LEU A 70 9.68 -14.25 2.11
C LEU A 70 8.56 -15.30 2.12
N LEU A 71 7.57 -15.13 2.99
CA LEU A 71 6.39 -16.00 3.02
C LEU A 71 5.68 -15.99 1.65
N LEU A 72 5.50 -14.80 1.07
CA LEU A 72 4.91 -14.67 -0.26
C LEU A 72 5.81 -15.26 -1.36
N CYS A 73 7.13 -15.20 -1.21
CA CYS A 73 8.08 -15.83 -2.14
C CYS A 73 7.89 -17.36 -2.14
N MET A 74 7.82 -17.98 -0.97
CA MET A 74 7.56 -19.42 -0.85
C MET A 74 6.21 -19.80 -1.46
N ALA A 75 5.19 -18.94 -1.31
CA ALA A 75 3.88 -19.16 -1.89
C ALA A 75 3.88 -19.21 -3.43
N VAL A 76 4.87 -18.61 -4.12
CA VAL A 76 5.03 -18.72 -5.59
C VAL A 76 5.15 -20.18 -6.04
N PHE A 77 5.78 -21.02 -5.23
CA PHE A 77 6.05 -22.42 -5.56
C PHE A 77 4.99 -23.37 -4.99
N VAL A 78 4.32 -22.99 -3.89
CA VAL A 78 3.31 -23.81 -3.22
C VAL A 78 1.92 -23.61 -3.82
N VAL A 79 1.57 -22.36 -4.15
CA VAL A 79 0.22 -22.00 -4.59
C VAL A 79 0.10 -22.21 -6.10
N LYS A 80 -0.65 -23.24 -6.49
CA LYS A 80 -0.90 -23.57 -7.90
C LYS A 80 -1.90 -22.65 -8.59
N SER A 81 -2.73 -21.95 -7.81
CA SER A 81 -3.77 -21.04 -8.33
C SER A 81 -3.29 -19.59 -8.33
N ILE A 82 -3.26 -18.99 -9.51
CA ILE A 82 -2.86 -17.58 -9.69
C ILE A 82 -3.76 -16.65 -8.87
N SER A 83 -5.07 -16.85 -8.89
CA SER A 83 -6.03 -16.04 -8.14
C SER A 83 -5.81 -16.15 -6.62
N ALA A 84 -5.53 -17.35 -6.12
CA ALA A 84 -5.24 -17.54 -4.69
C ALA A 84 -3.95 -16.84 -4.28
N PHE A 85 -2.92 -16.85 -5.13
CA PHE A 85 -1.68 -16.12 -4.89
C PHE A 85 -1.91 -14.60 -4.84
N PHE A 86 -2.73 -14.07 -5.74
CA PHE A 86 -3.09 -12.65 -5.72
C PHE A 86 -3.88 -12.25 -4.46
N LEU A 87 -4.83 -13.07 -4.01
CA LEU A 87 -5.52 -12.82 -2.74
C LEU A 87 -4.55 -12.83 -1.55
N LEU A 88 -3.63 -13.80 -1.52
CA LEU A 88 -2.58 -13.86 -0.50
C LEU A 88 -1.70 -12.61 -0.54
N SER A 89 -1.36 -12.12 -1.73
CA SER A 89 -0.55 -10.91 -1.89
C SER A 89 -1.26 -9.65 -1.36
N LEU A 90 -2.59 -9.56 -1.50
CA LEU A 90 -3.38 -8.48 -0.93
C LEU A 90 -3.29 -8.52 0.59
N VAL A 91 -3.53 -9.69 1.20
CA VAL A 91 -3.41 -9.90 2.65
C VAL A 91 -2.02 -9.56 3.17
N VAL A 92 -0.97 -9.98 2.46
CA VAL A 92 0.42 -9.68 2.83
C VAL A 92 0.72 -8.18 2.73
N THR A 93 0.26 -7.51 1.67
CA THR A 93 0.44 -6.06 1.51
C THR A 93 -0.28 -5.29 2.61
N SER A 94 -1.47 -5.75 2.96
CA SER A 94 -2.28 -5.25 4.07
C SER A 94 -1.59 -5.40 5.42
N TRP A 95 -1.04 -6.58 5.69
CA TRP A 95 -0.22 -6.81 6.88
C TRP A 95 0.97 -5.87 6.93
N ILE A 96 1.76 -5.78 5.85
CA ILE A 96 2.93 -4.90 5.79
C ILE A 96 2.52 -3.45 6.09
N ARG A 97 1.42 -2.97 5.51
CA ARG A 97 0.89 -1.63 5.79
C ARG A 97 0.42 -1.46 7.22
N SER A 98 -0.24 -2.46 7.80
CA SER A 98 -0.67 -2.43 9.20
C SER A 98 0.54 -2.29 10.13
N GLY A 99 1.59 -3.10 9.92
CA GLY A 99 2.81 -3.03 10.74
C GLY A 99 3.64 -1.75 10.56
N ILE A 100 3.55 -1.11 9.39
CA ILE A 100 4.29 0.11 9.06
C ILE A 100 3.54 1.37 9.53
N PHE A 101 2.23 1.48 9.25
CA PHE A 101 1.46 2.72 9.40
C PHE A 101 0.48 2.76 10.59
N PHE A 102 0.24 1.67 11.34
CA PHE A 102 -0.73 1.71 12.46
C PHE A 102 -0.08 1.92 13.82
N GLN A 103 -0.40 3.08 14.40
CA GLN A 103 -0.45 3.30 15.85
C GLN A 103 -1.84 3.80 16.32
N GLN A 104 -2.88 3.93 15.48
CA GLN A 104 -4.24 4.38 15.87
C GLN A 104 -5.40 3.81 14.98
N PRO A 105 -6.68 4.05 15.33
CA PRO A 105 -7.69 3.03 15.65
C PRO A 105 -8.10 2.11 14.49
N ALA A 106 -8.27 0.82 14.80
CA ALA A 106 -8.24 -0.29 13.85
C ALA A 106 -9.48 -0.48 12.95
N GLY A 107 -10.66 -0.02 13.35
CA GLY A 107 -11.94 -0.45 12.74
C GLY A 107 -12.18 0.04 11.31
N THR A 108 -12.12 1.36 11.08
CA THR A 108 -12.44 1.96 9.76
C THR A 108 -11.42 1.56 8.69
N LYS A 109 -10.16 1.38 9.09
CA LYS A 109 -9.10 0.97 8.18
C LYS A 109 -9.25 -0.47 7.71
N LEU A 110 -9.63 -1.37 8.61
CA LEU A 110 -9.85 -2.78 8.30
C LEU A 110 -11.02 -2.95 7.29
N LEU A 111 -12.07 -2.14 7.42
CA LEU A 111 -13.21 -2.14 6.49
C LEU A 111 -12.80 -1.71 5.06
N ILE A 112 -12.01 -0.64 4.94
CA ILE A 112 -11.50 -0.16 3.64
C ILE A 112 -10.50 -1.17 3.06
N GLU A 113 -9.71 -1.81 3.92
CA GLU A 113 -8.76 -2.84 3.52
C GLU A 113 -9.45 -4.10 3.00
N ILE A 114 -10.54 -4.52 3.63
CA ILE A 114 -11.43 -5.57 3.11
C ILE A 114 -12.03 -5.12 1.78
N LEU A 115 -12.52 -3.88 1.67
CA LEU A 115 -13.10 -3.37 0.43
C LEU A 115 -12.09 -3.35 -0.72
N LEU A 116 -10.85 -2.93 -0.47
CA LEU A 116 -9.76 -2.96 -1.45
C LEU A 116 -9.33 -4.39 -1.78
N CYS A 117 -9.32 -5.31 -0.80
CA CYS A 117 -9.06 -6.72 -1.03
C CYS A 117 -10.13 -7.36 -1.93
N VAL A 118 -11.40 -7.09 -1.65
CA VAL A 118 -12.54 -7.58 -2.45
C VAL A 118 -12.51 -6.97 -3.85
N THR A 119 -12.28 -5.66 -3.95
CA THR A 119 -12.19 -4.97 -5.25
C THR A 119 -11.03 -5.50 -6.10
N GLY A 120 -9.85 -5.68 -5.49
CA GLY A 120 -8.68 -6.26 -6.15
C GLY A 120 -8.90 -7.72 -6.55
N GLY A 121 -9.52 -8.53 -5.69
CA GLY A 121 -9.87 -9.92 -5.97
C GLY A 121 -10.86 -10.07 -7.13
N ILE A 122 -11.90 -9.23 -7.17
CA ILE A 122 -12.87 -9.21 -8.27
C ILE A 122 -12.18 -8.79 -9.57
N LEU A 123 -11.40 -7.72 -9.56
CA LEU A 123 -10.68 -7.25 -10.75
C LEU A 123 -9.78 -8.34 -11.34
N ILE A 124 -9.03 -9.06 -10.50
CA ILE A 124 -8.12 -10.12 -10.95
C ILE A 124 -8.89 -11.35 -11.45
N SER A 125 -10.07 -11.63 -10.89
CA SER A 125 -10.94 -12.71 -11.40
C SER A 125 -11.52 -12.41 -12.77
N VAL A 126 -11.85 -11.14 -13.04
CA VAL A 126 -12.41 -10.69 -14.33
C VAL A 126 -11.30 -10.59 -15.38
N TYR A 127 -10.14 -10.05 -15.01
CA TYR A 127 -8.95 -10.01 -15.84
C TYR A 127 -8.14 -11.29 -15.69
N SER A 128 -8.74 -12.42 -16.09
CA SER A 128 -8.08 -13.72 -16.08
C SER A 128 -6.73 -13.64 -16.83
N PRO A 129 -5.63 -14.20 -16.30
CA PRO A 129 -4.27 -13.99 -16.82
C PRO A 129 -3.94 -14.88 -18.02
N THR A 130 -4.93 -15.44 -18.71
CA THR A 130 -4.72 -16.25 -19.91
C THR A 130 -4.17 -15.41 -21.07
N ALA A 131 -4.49 -14.11 -21.11
CA ALA A 131 -3.95 -13.16 -22.07
C ALA A 131 -2.88 -12.27 -21.44
N THR A 132 -1.72 -12.16 -22.09
CA THR A 132 -0.57 -11.34 -21.65
C THR A 132 -0.95 -9.88 -21.35
N PHE A 133 -1.82 -9.31 -22.17
CA PHE A 133 -2.34 -7.95 -22.00
C PHE A 133 -3.27 -7.81 -20.78
N SER A 134 -4.11 -8.83 -20.53
CA SER A 134 -4.99 -8.90 -19.36
C SER A 134 -4.16 -8.93 -18.06
N GLY A 135 -3.04 -9.66 -18.05
CA GLY A 135 -2.11 -9.67 -16.93
C GLY A 135 -1.45 -8.31 -16.67
N ALA A 136 -1.00 -7.61 -17.72
CA ALA A 136 -0.43 -6.27 -17.59
C ALA A 136 -1.46 -5.26 -17.03
N LEU A 137 -2.69 -5.31 -17.54
CA LEU A 137 -3.80 -4.49 -17.02
C LEU A 137 -4.15 -4.84 -15.57
N GLY A 138 -4.18 -6.13 -15.21
CA GLY A 138 -4.44 -6.57 -13.85
C GLY A 138 -3.42 -6.03 -12.85
N ILE A 139 -2.13 -6.03 -13.21
CA ILE A 139 -1.06 -5.47 -12.38
C ILE A 139 -1.20 -3.96 -12.25
N TRP A 140 -1.47 -3.27 -13.36
CA TRP A 140 -1.69 -1.83 -13.32
C TRP A 140 -2.88 -1.46 -12.43
N MET A 141 -4.00 -2.17 -12.59
CA MET A 141 -5.19 -2.00 -11.77
C MET A 141 -4.93 -2.30 -10.29
N PHE A 142 -4.16 -3.34 -9.97
CA PHE A 142 -3.75 -3.63 -8.60
C PHE A 142 -3.04 -2.43 -7.97
N PHE A 143 -2.03 -1.87 -8.64
CA PHE A 143 -1.32 -0.70 -8.11
C PHE A 143 -2.19 0.57 -8.06
N LEU A 144 -3.18 0.69 -8.94
CA LEU A 144 -4.14 1.78 -8.91
C LEU A 144 -5.05 1.70 -7.67
N VAL A 145 -5.54 0.50 -7.34
CA VAL A 145 -6.23 0.21 -6.07
C VAL A 145 -5.31 0.52 -4.88
N GLN A 146 -4.03 0.15 -4.95
CA GLN A 146 -3.06 0.49 -3.92
C GLN A 146 -2.79 2.00 -3.79
N ALA A 147 -2.88 2.78 -4.87
CA ALA A 147 -2.77 4.23 -4.84
C ALA A 147 -4.01 4.89 -4.23
N LEU A 148 -5.20 4.34 -4.48
CA LEU A 148 -6.46 4.82 -3.92
C LEU A 148 -6.48 4.76 -2.39
N TYR A 149 -5.84 3.74 -1.80
CA TYR A 149 -5.62 3.65 -0.34
C TYR A 149 -5.02 4.95 0.22
N PHE A 150 -3.97 5.48 -0.41
CA PHE A 150 -3.34 6.71 0.07
C PHE A 150 -4.23 7.93 -0.10
N ILE A 151 -5.06 8.00 -1.13
CA ILE A 151 -6.01 9.12 -1.29
C ILE A 151 -7.02 9.13 -0.14
N ILE A 152 -7.55 7.96 0.22
CA ILE A 152 -8.53 7.83 1.31
C ILE A 152 -7.88 8.06 2.68
N PHE A 153 -6.65 7.57 2.90
CA PHE A 153 -6.00 7.68 4.20
C PHE A 153 -5.22 8.97 4.41
N ASP A 154 -4.62 9.59 3.39
CA ASP A 154 -3.96 10.90 3.52
C ASP A 154 -4.99 11.98 3.85
N THR A 155 -6.19 11.92 3.26
CA THR A 155 -7.30 12.81 3.60
C THR A 155 -7.81 12.58 5.02
N THR A 156 -7.92 11.31 5.45
CA THR A 156 -8.38 10.98 6.81
C THR A 156 -7.35 11.34 7.89
N ILE A 157 -6.05 11.09 7.64
CA ILE A 157 -4.98 11.42 8.58
C ILE A 157 -4.88 12.93 8.75
N ARG A 158 -4.92 13.71 7.66
CA ARG A 158 -4.96 15.18 7.73
C ARG A 158 -6.18 15.70 8.51
N ALA A 159 -7.36 15.11 8.29
CA ALA A 159 -8.56 15.47 9.03
C ALA A 159 -8.49 15.10 10.52
N SER A 160 -7.71 14.06 10.88
CA SER A 160 -7.48 13.66 12.27
C SER A 160 -6.39 14.47 12.97
N GLU A 161 -5.31 14.82 12.26
CA GLU A 161 -4.26 15.72 12.76
C GLU A 161 -4.85 17.11 13.03
N ASP A 162 -5.71 17.63 12.16
CA ASP A 162 -6.41 18.91 12.38
C ASP A 162 -7.35 18.87 13.61
N LYS A 163 -7.81 17.67 14.00
CA LYS A 163 -8.57 17.43 15.24
C LYS A 163 -7.69 17.22 16.47
N PHE A 164 -6.49 16.66 16.32
CA PHE A 164 -5.56 16.39 17.42
C PHE A 164 -4.63 17.57 17.73
N GLU A 165 -4.37 18.47 16.78
CA GLU A 165 -3.50 19.64 16.94
C GLU A 165 -4.20 20.83 17.63
N LYS A 166 -5.49 20.74 17.91
CA LYS A 166 -6.19 21.68 18.79
C LYS A 166 -7.13 20.94 19.72
N ASP A 167 -6.61 20.46 20.84
CA ASP A 167 -7.45 20.29 22.01
C ASP A 167 -8.01 21.68 22.39
N PRO A 168 -9.33 21.91 22.31
CA PRO A 168 -9.92 23.20 22.65
C PRO A 168 -9.59 23.63 24.09
N PHE A 169 -9.30 22.68 24.99
CA PHE A 169 -8.85 22.98 26.35
C PHE A 169 -7.42 23.53 26.38
N GLU A 170 -6.51 22.98 25.60
CA GLU A 170 -5.12 23.46 25.54
C GLU A 170 -5.04 24.85 24.89
N HIS A 171 -5.86 25.11 23.85
CA HIS A 171 -6.01 26.45 23.27
C HIS A 171 -6.65 27.45 24.25
N ALA A 172 -7.64 27.01 25.04
CA ALA A 172 -8.24 27.85 26.08
C ALA A 172 -7.26 28.16 27.22
N SER A 173 -6.44 27.18 27.64
CA SER A 173 -5.42 27.35 28.66
C SER A 173 -4.34 28.34 28.23
N LYS A 174 -3.80 28.19 27.01
CA LYS A 174 -2.83 29.15 26.46
C LYS A 174 -3.38 30.56 26.37
N ARG A 175 -4.64 30.71 25.94
CA ARG A 175 -5.31 32.03 25.94
C ARG A 175 -5.45 32.61 27.34
N ALA A 176 -5.73 31.79 28.35
CA ALA A 176 -5.82 32.26 29.73
C ALA A 176 -4.45 32.71 30.27
N GLU A 177 -3.38 31.97 29.96
CA GLU A 177 -2.00 32.34 30.31
C GLU A 177 -1.55 33.64 29.61
N ASP A 178 -1.92 33.83 28.34
CA ASP A 178 -1.65 35.08 27.61
C ASP A 178 -2.40 36.28 28.22
N ILE A 179 -3.64 36.10 28.68
CA ILE A 179 -4.40 37.17 29.32
C ILE A 179 -3.79 37.51 30.70
N LEU A 180 -3.41 36.50 31.47
CA LEU A 180 -2.83 36.68 32.80
C LEU A 180 -1.44 37.32 32.76
N SER A 181 -0.59 36.89 31.81
CA SER A 181 0.74 37.47 31.63
C SER A 181 0.69 38.92 31.16
N ASN A 182 -0.23 39.26 30.23
CA ASN A 182 -0.43 40.65 29.79
C ASN A 182 -1.09 41.54 30.87
N ALA A 183 -1.99 40.98 31.70
CA ALA A 183 -2.60 41.71 32.81
C ALA A 183 -1.62 41.98 33.97
N SER A 184 -0.56 41.17 34.11
CA SER A 184 0.47 41.34 35.14
C SER A 184 1.54 42.40 34.81
N LEU A 185 1.49 42.98 33.61
CA LEU A 185 2.42 44.02 33.12
C LEU A 185 1.81 45.44 33.10
N VAL A 186 0.64 45.64 33.71
CA VAL A 186 -0.02 46.94 33.93
C VAL A 186 -0.13 47.19 35.44
#